data_AF-A0AAC8QB58-F1
#
_entry.id   AF-A0AAC8QB58-F1
#
_cell.length_a   1.000
_cell.length_b   1.000
_cell.length_c   1.000
_cell.angle_alpha   90.00
_cell.angle_beta   90.00
_cell.angle_gamma   90.00
#
_symmetry.space_group_name_H-M   'P 1'
#
loop_
_entity.id
_entity.type
_entity.pdbx_description
1 polymer ?
#
loop_
_entity_poly.entity_id
_entity_poly.type
_entity_poly.pdbx_seq_one_letter_code
_entity_poly.pdbx_strand_id
1 'polypeptide(L)'
;MRSPVWLAALLPLVTAACATTSVAYHPQKDCEAGSPGACVDWADQLAGRGELLQAEAAYGQGCQGGVVTSCITQGQLLTRRGELEAAELPLRKAYLEEMPEAHEALAELYQARGTPEDVRIASGLRFEAPAIDKPATEFVYHFRMDSRGLPGAALTFNIQPMAFLSRRLDMGFHAAFGAGPTELNGFIGYQHFASTWAVPYARALLGGVPGAPPGQGLNFGGELGLKLCLGPLGHLDFAVGSSRFSPLHASVGLGFNGLFLLLLAAR
;
A
#
# COMPACT_ATOMS: atom_id res chain seq x y z
N MET A 1 15.73 29.41 64.62
CA MET A 1 16.51 28.48 63.79
C MET A 1 15.72 27.17 63.69
N ARG A 2 15.07 26.93 62.54
CA ARG A 2 14.10 25.84 62.34
C ARG A 2 14.83 24.58 61.82
N SER A 3 14.47 23.45 62.41
CA SER A 3 15.10 22.12 62.29
C SER A 3 15.11 21.54 60.86
N PRO A 4 16.15 20.79 60.43
CA PRO A 4 16.30 20.25 59.07
C PRO A 4 15.46 18.98 58.80
N VAL A 5 14.55 18.61 59.69
CA VAL A 5 13.79 17.34 59.62
C VAL A 5 12.71 17.35 58.52
N TRP A 6 12.34 18.52 57.98
CA TRP A 6 11.27 18.61 56.97
C TRP A 6 11.68 18.22 55.54
N LEU A 7 12.99 18.19 55.23
CA LEU A 7 13.48 17.80 53.90
C LEU A 7 13.57 16.28 53.69
N ALA A 8 13.54 15.49 54.77
CA ALA A 8 13.58 14.02 54.68
C ALA A 8 12.19 13.38 54.47
N ALA A 9 11.11 14.12 54.71
CA ALA A 9 9.74 13.59 54.63
C ALA A 9 9.11 13.67 53.21
N LEU A 10 9.76 14.35 52.26
CA LEU A 10 9.27 14.49 50.89
C LEU A 10 9.94 13.54 49.89
N LEU A 11 10.96 12.78 50.30
CA LEU A 11 11.61 11.79 49.43
C LEU A 11 10.81 10.48 49.16
N PRO A 12 9.84 10.02 49.98
CA PRO A 12 9.13 8.78 49.65
C PRO A 12 7.93 8.99 48.70
N LEU A 13 7.56 10.23 48.38
CA LEU A 13 6.39 10.54 47.53
C LEU A 13 6.72 10.62 46.02
N VAL A 14 8.01 10.59 45.64
CA VAL A 14 8.44 10.56 44.22
C VAL A 14 8.73 9.11 43.75
N THR A 15 8.62 8.12 44.65
CA THR A 15 8.87 6.70 44.34
C THR A 15 7.61 5.82 44.38
N ALA A 16 6.43 6.42 44.17
CA ALA A 16 5.30 5.68 43.62
C ALA A 16 5.55 5.48 42.11
N ALA A 17 6.54 4.67 41.74
CA ALA A 17 6.27 3.29 41.34
C ALA A 17 5.08 3.24 40.37
N CYS A 18 5.33 3.57 39.10
CA CYS A 18 4.72 2.82 38.01
C CYS A 18 5.21 1.37 38.13
N ALA A 19 4.71 0.64 39.11
CA ALA A 19 4.71 -0.80 39.09
C ALA A 19 3.62 -1.20 38.10
N THR A 20 3.92 -1.06 36.80
CA THR A 20 3.24 -1.87 35.80
C THR A 20 3.63 -3.30 36.13
N THR A 21 2.76 -4.01 36.87
CA THR A 21 2.80 -5.47 36.89
C THR A 21 2.67 -5.90 35.43
N SER A 22 3.79 -6.27 34.80
CA SER A 22 3.72 -7.01 33.56
C SER A 22 3.02 -8.31 33.91
N VAL A 23 1.73 -8.42 33.61
CA VAL A 23 1.06 -9.72 33.61
C VAL A 23 1.92 -10.59 32.68
N ALA A 24 2.39 -11.72 33.19
CA ALA A 24 3.24 -12.61 32.40
C ALA A 24 2.48 -13.02 31.15
N TYR A 25 3.02 -12.70 29.98
CA TYR A 25 2.41 -13.03 28.70
C TYR A 25 2.44 -14.54 28.48
N HIS A 26 1.26 -15.13 28.29
CA HIS A 26 1.07 -16.56 28.09
C HIS A 26 0.12 -16.78 26.91
N PRO A 27 0.64 -16.93 25.67
CA PRO A 27 -0.16 -16.93 24.44
C PRO A 27 -1.41 -17.81 24.49
N GLN A 28 -1.30 -19.06 24.96
CA GLN A 28 -2.44 -19.95 25.12
C GLN A 28 -3.51 -19.38 26.08
N LYS A 29 -3.11 -19.05 27.31
CA LYS A 29 -4.05 -18.58 28.35
C LYS A 29 -4.69 -17.26 27.98
N ASP A 30 -3.90 -16.36 27.39
CA ASP A 30 -4.37 -15.05 26.97
C ASP A 30 -5.31 -15.18 25.77
N CYS A 31 -5.07 -16.14 24.87
CA CYS A 31 -6.01 -16.48 23.80
C CYS A 31 -7.32 -17.07 24.36
N GLU A 32 -7.24 -18.02 25.30
CA GLU A 32 -8.40 -18.57 26.01
C GLU A 32 -9.20 -17.50 26.76
N ALA A 33 -8.53 -16.45 27.24
CA ALA A 33 -9.13 -15.26 27.84
C ALA A 33 -9.70 -14.26 26.81
N GLY A 34 -9.58 -14.54 25.52
CA GLY A 34 -10.17 -13.76 24.43
C GLY A 34 -9.26 -12.69 23.80
N SER A 35 -7.95 -12.70 24.08
CA SER A 35 -7.00 -11.77 23.44
C SER A 35 -6.73 -12.19 21.99
N PRO A 36 -7.15 -11.41 20.97
CA PRO A 36 -7.01 -11.82 19.57
C PRO A 36 -5.55 -11.92 19.12
N GLY A 37 -4.69 -11.02 19.60
CA GLY A 37 -3.26 -11.05 19.33
C GLY A 37 -2.57 -12.27 19.95
N ALA A 38 -2.96 -12.65 21.18
CA ALA A 38 -2.43 -13.86 21.81
C ALA A 38 -2.85 -15.13 21.08
N CYS A 39 -4.04 -15.13 20.47
CA CYS A 39 -4.48 -16.24 19.63
C CYS A 39 -3.64 -16.42 18.37
N VAL A 40 -3.09 -15.34 17.79
CA VAL A 40 -2.14 -15.43 16.67
C VAL A 40 -0.88 -16.14 17.12
N ASP A 41 -0.25 -15.63 18.19
CA ASP A 41 1.01 -16.17 18.70
C ASP A 41 0.87 -17.64 19.14
N TRP A 42 -0.29 -17.99 19.72
CA TRP A 42 -0.59 -19.37 20.08
C TRP A 42 -0.81 -20.25 18.85
N ALA A 43 -1.55 -19.77 17.86
CA ALA A 43 -1.75 -20.47 16.60
C ALA A 43 -0.42 -20.72 15.86
N ASP A 44 0.47 -19.74 15.82
CA ASP A 44 1.81 -19.87 15.22
C ASP A 44 2.65 -20.94 15.94
N GLN A 45 2.59 -21.00 17.28
CA GLN A 45 3.25 -22.05 18.06
C GLN A 45 2.69 -23.45 17.79
N LEU A 46 1.37 -23.57 17.60
CA LEU A 46 0.72 -24.82 17.23
C LEU A 46 1.09 -25.24 15.81
N ALA A 47 1.08 -24.29 14.87
CA ALA A 47 1.47 -24.52 13.47
C ALA A 47 2.93 -24.96 13.35
N GLY A 48 3.85 -24.32 14.11
CA GLY A 48 5.26 -24.70 14.18
C GLY A 48 5.50 -26.12 14.73
N ARG A 49 4.54 -26.66 15.51
CA ARG A 49 4.53 -28.06 15.99
C ARG A 49 3.80 -29.03 15.05
N GLY A 50 3.23 -28.54 13.94
CA GLY A 50 2.42 -29.33 13.02
C GLY A 50 1.00 -29.63 13.52
N GLU A 51 0.55 -28.99 14.62
CA GLU A 51 -0.78 -29.17 15.21
C GLU A 51 -1.84 -28.34 14.46
N LEU A 52 -1.96 -28.54 13.15
CA LEU A 52 -2.68 -27.66 12.23
C LEU A 52 -4.18 -27.50 12.54
N LEU A 53 -4.83 -28.51 13.12
CA LEU A 53 -6.23 -28.42 13.52
C LEU A 53 -6.43 -27.45 14.70
N GLN A 54 -5.55 -27.54 15.70
CA GLN A 54 -5.59 -26.63 16.84
C GLN A 54 -5.16 -25.22 16.43
N ALA A 55 -4.14 -25.12 15.55
CA ALA A 55 -3.71 -23.85 15.00
C ALA A 55 -4.84 -23.15 14.25
N GLU A 56 -5.58 -23.87 13.40
CA GLU A 56 -6.72 -23.33 12.67
C GLU A 56 -7.80 -22.80 13.63
N ALA A 57 -8.13 -23.53 14.70
CA ALA A 57 -9.08 -23.05 15.70
C ALA A 57 -8.61 -21.76 16.40
N ALA A 58 -7.32 -21.69 16.76
CA ALA A 58 -6.73 -20.50 17.38
C ALA A 58 -6.68 -19.30 16.40
N TYR A 59 -6.31 -19.52 15.12
CA TYR A 59 -6.45 -18.49 14.09
C TYR A 59 -7.90 -18.06 13.91
N GLY A 60 -8.86 -18.99 14.02
CA GLY A 60 -10.29 -18.67 13.99
C GLY A 60 -10.71 -17.73 15.11
N GLN A 61 -10.22 -17.93 16.34
CA GLN A 61 -10.45 -17.00 17.45
C GLN A 61 -9.81 -15.63 17.20
N GLY A 62 -8.56 -15.60 16.71
CA GLY A 62 -7.91 -14.35 16.30
C GLY A 62 -8.70 -13.61 15.21
N CYS A 63 -9.19 -14.35 14.22
CA CYS A 63 -10.01 -13.82 13.13
C CYS A 63 -11.34 -13.25 13.65
N GLN A 64 -12.04 -13.96 14.54
CA GLN A 64 -13.26 -13.46 15.20
C GLN A 64 -12.97 -12.17 15.97
N GLY A 65 -11.83 -12.10 16.66
CA GLY A 65 -11.31 -10.92 17.35
C GLY A 65 -10.80 -9.79 16.45
N GLY A 66 -10.90 -9.91 15.12
CA GLY A 66 -10.58 -8.85 14.16
C GLY A 66 -9.15 -8.88 13.61
N VAL A 67 -8.36 -9.90 13.90
CA VAL A 67 -7.02 -10.03 13.32
C VAL A 67 -7.12 -10.59 11.90
N VAL A 68 -6.92 -9.73 10.90
CA VAL A 68 -7.11 -10.03 9.47
C VAL A 68 -6.17 -11.14 8.99
N THR A 69 -4.91 -11.12 9.39
CA THR A 69 -3.92 -12.14 9.03
C THR A 69 -4.31 -13.54 9.55
N SER A 70 -5.00 -13.61 10.70
CA SER A 70 -5.55 -14.86 11.22
C SER A 70 -6.71 -15.36 10.34
N CYS A 71 -7.56 -14.47 9.83
CA CYS A 71 -8.61 -14.86 8.89
C CYS A 71 -8.04 -15.45 7.60
N ILE A 72 -7.01 -14.83 7.03
CA ILE A 72 -6.31 -15.34 5.85
C ILE A 72 -5.74 -16.74 6.13
N THR A 73 -5.00 -16.88 7.24
CA THR A 73 -4.32 -18.14 7.58
C THR A 73 -5.30 -19.27 7.89
N GLN A 74 -6.37 -18.98 8.64
CA GLN A 74 -7.46 -19.94 8.89
C GLN A 74 -8.07 -20.42 7.57
N GLY A 75 -8.44 -19.48 6.70
CA GLY A 75 -9.01 -19.78 5.39
C GLY A 75 -8.10 -20.64 4.52
N GLN A 76 -6.80 -20.33 4.45
CA GLN A 76 -5.83 -21.13 3.70
C GLN A 76 -5.64 -22.54 4.27
N LEU A 77 -5.67 -22.70 5.60
CA LEU A 77 -5.63 -24.02 6.24
C LEU A 77 -6.86 -24.85 5.83
N LEU A 78 -8.06 -24.25 5.89
CA LEU A 78 -9.31 -24.89 5.47
C LEU A 78 -9.28 -25.26 3.98
N THR A 79 -8.83 -24.36 3.10
CA THR A 79 -8.67 -24.61 1.66
C THR A 79 -7.72 -25.79 1.40
N ARG A 80 -6.57 -25.84 2.07
CA ARG A 80 -5.60 -26.95 1.93
C ARG A 80 -6.16 -28.30 2.41
N ARG A 81 -7.08 -28.31 3.37
CA ARG A 81 -7.79 -29.51 3.84
C ARG A 81 -8.96 -29.91 2.93
N GLY A 82 -9.30 -29.10 1.92
CA GLY A 82 -10.47 -29.31 1.06
C GLY A 82 -11.79 -28.88 1.68
N GLU A 83 -11.77 -28.18 2.82
CA GLU A 83 -12.97 -27.64 3.49
C GLU A 83 -13.37 -26.28 2.88
N LEU A 84 -13.65 -26.29 1.58
CA LEU A 84 -13.79 -25.08 0.76
C LEU A 84 -14.99 -24.20 1.18
N GLU A 85 -16.05 -24.78 1.72
CA GLU A 85 -17.19 -24.01 2.22
C GLU A 85 -16.86 -23.28 3.53
N ALA A 86 -16.16 -23.95 4.45
CA ALA A 86 -15.73 -23.36 5.70
C ALA A 86 -14.66 -22.28 5.50
N ALA A 87 -13.80 -22.43 4.48
CA ALA A 87 -12.76 -21.47 4.14
C ALA A 87 -13.29 -20.11 3.67
N GLU A 88 -14.47 -20.05 3.05
CA GLU A 88 -14.94 -18.84 2.39
C GLU A 88 -15.24 -17.70 3.36
N LEU A 89 -15.86 -18.01 4.50
CA LEU A 89 -16.25 -16.98 5.47
C LEU A 89 -15.04 -16.19 6.01
N PRO A 90 -13.97 -16.81 6.55
CA PRO A 90 -12.81 -16.05 7.02
C PRO A 90 -12.09 -15.32 5.87
N LEU A 91 -11.99 -15.91 4.67
CA LEU A 91 -11.35 -15.25 3.53
C LEU A 91 -12.15 -14.05 3.03
N ARG A 92 -13.49 -14.13 2.98
CA ARG A 92 -14.35 -12.98 2.67
C ARG A 92 -14.23 -11.87 3.72
N LYS A 93 -14.10 -12.24 5.01
CA LYS A 93 -13.85 -11.25 6.06
C LYS A 93 -12.53 -10.52 5.82
N ALA A 94 -11.47 -11.24 5.48
CA ALA A 94 -10.18 -10.63 5.16
C ALA A 94 -10.22 -9.78 3.88
N TYR A 95 -10.99 -10.20 2.87
CA TYR A 95 -11.14 -9.47 1.61
C TYR A 95 -11.71 -8.05 1.82
N LEU A 96 -12.61 -7.88 2.79
CA LEU A 96 -13.21 -6.57 3.12
C LEU A 96 -12.19 -5.55 3.65
N GLU A 97 -11.02 -6.01 4.10
CA GLU A 97 -9.95 -5.17 4.63
C GLU A 97 -8.99 -4.68 3.54
N GLU A 98 -9.33 -4.93 2.26
CA GLU A 98 -8.56 -4.46 1.10
C GLU A 98 -7.06 -4.81 1.24
N MET A 99 -6.75 -6.08 1.52
CA MET A 99 -5.38 -6.59 1.53
C MET A 99 -5.09 -7.41 0.25
N PRO A 100 -3.95 -7.21 -0.43
CA PRO A 100 -3.54 -8.03 -1.57
C PRO A 100 -3.52 -9.53 -1.26
N GLU A 101 -3.02 -9.91 -0.09
CA GLU A 101 -2.92 -11.31 0.34
C GLU A 101 -4.28 -11.96 0.54
N ALA A 102 -5.29 -11.19 0.98
CA ALA A 102 -6.65 -11.67 1.12
C ALA A 102 -7.31 -11.94 -0.24
N HIS A 103 -7.05 -11.10 -1.25
CA HIS A 103 -7.52 -11.32 -2.62
C HIS A 103 -6.92 -12.60 -3.21
N GLU A 104 -5.61 -12.81 -3.04
CA GLU A 104 -4.93 -14.02 -3.50
C GLU A 104 -5.44 -15.27 -2.79
N ALA A 105 -5.57 -15.25 -1.47
CA ALA A 105 -6.09 -16.39 -0.71
C ALA A 105 -7.54 -16.75 -1.09
N LEU A 106 -8.39 -15.75 -1.32
CA LEU A 106 -9.74 -15.97 -1.82
C LEU A 106 -9.74 -16.49 -3.27
N ALA A 107 -8.81 -16.04 -4.12
CA ALA A 107 -8.63 -16.57 -5.47
C ALA A 107 -8.17 -18.03 -5.47
N GLU A 108 -7.28 -18.42 -4.55
CA GLU A 108 -6.88 -19.81 -4.34
C GLU A 108 -8.07 -20.70 -3.94
N LEU A 109 -8.94 -20.20 -3.06
CA LEU A 109 -10.17 -20.91 -2.69
C LEU A 109 -11.07 -21.15 -3.90
N TYR A 110 -11.39 -20.11 -4.67
CA TYR A 110 -12.23 -20.25 -5.87
C TYR A 110 -11.57 -21.16 -6.91
N GLN A 111 -10.26 -21.04 -7.10
CA GLN A 111 -9.52 -21.93 -7.99
C GLN A 111 -9.63 -23.41 -7.55
N ALA A 112 -9.63 -23.69 -6.25
CA ALA A 112 -9.78 -25.03 -5.69
C ALA A 112 -11.19 -25.60 -5.88
N ARG A 113 -12.24 -24.75 -5.90
CA ARG A 113 -13.62 -25.16 -6.22
C ARG A 113 -13.77 -25.55 -7.70
N GLY A 114 -13.12 -24.79 -8.58
CA GLY A 114 -12.86 -25.20 -9.96
C GLY A 114 -14.05 -25.13 -10.93
N THR A 115 -15.20 -24.54 -10.54
CA THR A 115 -16.26 -24.29 -11.54
C THR A 115 -15.80 -23.21 -12.54
N PRO A 116 -16.36 -23.17 -13.77
CA PRO A 116 -16.02 -22.11 -14.73
C PRO A 116 -16.26 -20.70 -14.19
N GLU A 117 -17.27 -20.54 -13.33
CA GLU A 117 -17.53 -19.28 -12.65
C GLU A 117 -16.44 -18.96 -11.61
N ASP A 118 -16.06 -19.94 -10.78
CA ASP A 118 -15.01 -19.74 -9.78
C ASP A 118 -13.67 -19.38 -10.42
N VAL A 119 -13.31 -20.02 -11.54
CA VAL A 119 -12.07 -19.70 -12.27
C VAL A 119 -12.07 -18.24 -12.75
N ARG A 120 -13.21 -17.73 -13.22
CA ARG A 120 -13.37 -16.33 -13.61
C ARG A 120 -13.24 -15.40 -12.41
N ILE A 121 -13.86 -15.74 -11.27
CA ILE A 121 -13.75 -14.98 -10.02
C ILE A 121 -12.29 -14.94 -9.55
N ALA A 122 -11.62 -16.10 -9.50
CA ALA A 122 -10.23 -16.21 -9.11
C ALA A 122 -9.32 -15.36 -10.02
N SER A 123 -9.55 -15.36 -11.34
CA SER A 123 -8.81 -14.51 -12.26
C SER A 123 -9.03 -13.01 -12.01
N GLY A 124 -10.25 -12.61 -11.65
CA GLY A 124 -10.57 -11.22 -11.30
C GLY A 124 -9.84 -10.77 -10.03
N LEU A 125 -9.90 -11.59 -8.97
CA LEU A 125 -9.23 -11.32 -7.70
C LEU A 125 -7.71 -11.18 -7.86
N ARG A 126 -7.07 -12.07 -8.64
CA ARG A 126 -5.62 -11.98 -8.93
C ARG A 126 -5.25 -10.77 -9.78
N PHE A 127 -6.15 -10.35 -10.67
CA PHE A 127 -5.94 -9.15 -11.48
C PHE A 127 -5.98 -7.88 -10.63
N GLU A 128 -6.82 -7.88 -9.59
CA GLU A 128 -7.02 -6.76 -8.66
C GLU A 128 -5.95 -6.69 -7.58
N ALA A 129 -5.53 -7.83 -7.02
CA ALA A 129 -4.66 -7.90 -5.84
C ALA A 129 -3.43 -6.98 -5.87
N PRO A 130 -2.64 -6.90 -6.95
CA PRO A 130 -1.45 -6.04 -6.99
C PRO A 130 -1.74 -4.53 -6.91
N ALA A 131 -2.98 -4.12 -7.21
CA ALA A 131 -3.42 -2.72 -7.24
C ALA A 131 -3.97 -2.24 -5.88
N ILE A 132 -4.30 -3.16 -4.97
CA ILE A 132 -5.04 -2.86 -3.75
C ILE A 132 -4.26 -1.95 -2.80
N ASP A 133 -3.01 -2.31 -2.45
CA ASP A 133 -2.15 -1.52 -1.56
C ASP A 133 -1.40 -0.42 -2.32
N LYS A 134 -2.13 0.39 -3.07
CA LYS A 134 -1.58 1.51 -3.83
C LYS A 134 -2.24 2.81 -3.39
N PRO A 135 -1.50 3.92 -3.35
CA PRO A 135 -2.02 5.18 -2.82
C PRO A 135 -2.97 5.86 -3.81
N ALA A 136 -4.14 6.33 -3.37
CA ALA A 136 -5.15 6.93 -4.26
C ALA A 136 -4.65 8.19 -4.96
N THR A 137 -3.69 8.86 -4.32
CA THR A 137 -3.00 10.01 -4.84
C THR A 137 -1.50 9.89 -4.60
N GLU A 138 -0.70 10.36 -5.56
CA GLU A 138 0.75 10.40 -5.46
C GLU A 138 1.26 11.78 -5.87
N PHE A 139 2.35 12.21 -5.24
CA PHE A 139 3.15 13.31 -5.74
C PHE A 139 4.53 12.78 -6.09
N VAL A 140 5.00 13.10 -7.29
CA VAL A 140 6.28 12.63 -7.80
C VAL A 140 7.14 13.83 -8.16
N TYR A 141 8.33 13.91 -7.56
CA TYR A 141 9.36 14.83 -8.00
C TYR A 141 10.32 14.08 -8.91
N HIS A 142 10.44 14.53 -10.16
CA HIS A 142 11.32 13.96 -11.16
C HIS A 142 12.55 14.83 -11.35
N PHE A 143 13.73 14.24 -11.24
CA PHE A 143 14.93 14.78 -11.87
C PHE A 143 14.92 14.38 -13.35
N ARG A 144 15.06 15.35 -14.24
CA ARG A 144 14.95 15.17 -15.69
C ARG A 144 16.25 15.51 -16.39
N MET A 145 16.50 14.81 -17.48
CA MET A 145 17.60 15.08 -18.41
C MET A 145 17.03 15.17 -19.83
N ASP A 146 17.30 16.26 -20.53
CA ASP A 146 16.92 16.38 -21.94
C ASP A 146 17.90 15.65 -22.86
N SER A 147 17.60 15.59 -24.17
CA SER A 147 18.48 14.96 -25.16
C SER A 147 19.86 15.60 -25.33
N ARG A 148 20.06 16.82 -24.81
CA ARG A 148 21.34 17.54 -24.84
C ARG A 148 22.15 17.32 -23.55
N GLY A 149 21.62 16.57 -22.58
CA GLY A 149 22.25 16.37 -21.28
C GLY A 149 22.11 17.58 -20.35
N LEU A 150 21.13 18.45 -20.59
CA LEU A 150 20.84 19.57 -19.70
C LEU A 150 19.83 19.15 -18.62
N PRO A 151 20.10 19.51 -17.34
CA PRO A 151 19.25 19.11 -16.23
C PRO A 151 17.94 19.89 -16.22
N GLY A 152 16.88 19.24 -15.78
CA GLY A 152 15.60 19.83 -15.47
C GLY A 152 14.91 19.07 -14.34
N ALA A 153 13.68 19.45 -14.07
CA ALA A 153 12.86 18.75 -13.11
C ALA A 153 11.39 18.77 -13.53
N ALA A 154 10.61 17.87 -12.94
CA ALA A 154 9.17 17.94 -13.05
C ALA A 154 8.49 17.57 -11.73
N LEU A 155 7.29 18.11 -11.55
CA LEU A 155 6.37 17.76 -10.49
C LEU A 155 5.14 17.12 -11.11
N THR A 156 4.81 15.91 -10.66
CA THR A 156 3.60 15.22 -11.08
C THR A 156 2.70 15.01 -9.87
N PHE A 157 1.41 15.33 -10.01
CA PHE A 157 0.36 14.91 -9.09
C PHE A 157 -0.51 13.89 -9.80
N ASN A 158 -0.56 12.66 -9.27
CA ASN A 158 -1.35 11.55 -9.81
C ASN A 158 -2.58 11.32 -8.94
N ILE A 159 -3.71 11.05 -9.59
CA ILE A 159 -4.94 10.51 -8.99
C ILE A 159 -5.19 9.15 -9.66
N GLN A 160 -5.41 8.13 -8.84
CA GLN A 160 -5.57 6.74 -9.25
C GLN A 160 -6.83 6.14 -8.59
N PRO A 161 -8.02 6.39 -9.15
CA PRO A 161 -9.26 5.91 -8.56
C PRO A 161 -9.33 4.38 -8.58
N MET A 162 -9.85 3.77 -7.51
CA MET A 162 -10.20 2.34 -7.53
C MET A 162 -11.33 2.04 -8.52
N ALA A 163 -12.25 3.00 -8.70
CA ALA A 163 -13.24 2.94 -9.76
C ALA A 163 -12.54 2.95 -11.13
N PHE A 164 -12.98 2.07 -12.03
CA PHE A 164 -12.48 1.89 -13.40
C PHE A 164 -11.16 1.13 -13.52
N LEU A 165 -11.26 -0.11 -14.04
CA LEU A 165 -10.13 -1.00 -14.34
C LEU A 165 -9.20 -1.26 -13.15
N SER A 166 -9.74 -1.30 -11.93
CA SER A 166 -8.99 -1.69 -10.73
C SER A 166 -7.72 -0.86 -10.55
N ARG A 167 -7.87 0.48 -10.54
CA ARG A 167 -6.76 1.43 -10.31
C ARG A 167 -5.72 1.52 -11.41
N ARG A 168 -6.02 1.00 -12.59
CA ARG A 168 -5.09 1.00 -13.73
C ARG A 168 -5.20 2.23 -14.62
N LEU A 169 -6.20 3.09 -14.39
CA LEU A 169 -6.27 4.41 -15.00
C LEU A 169 -5.69 5.43 -14.02
N ASP A 170 -4.76 6.26 -14.47
CA ASP A 170 -4.25 7.39 -13.71
C ASP A 170 -4.46 8.70 -14.47
N MET A 171 -4.62 9.79 -13.73
CA MET A 171 -4.79 11.12 -14.31
C MET A 171 -4.26 12.19 -13.36
N GLY A 172 -3.96 13.36 -13.89
CA GLY A 172 -3.55 14.47 -13.04
C GLY A 172 -2.76 15.55 -13.79
N PHE A 173 -1.81 16.14 -13.08
CA PHE A 173 -1.04 17.29 -13.55
C PHE A 173 0.45 16.98 -13.59
N HIS A 174 1.13 17.47 -14.62
CA HIS A 174 2.56 17.34 -14.82
C HIS A 174 3.15 18.71 -15.19
N ALA A 175 3.99 19.25 -14.30
CA ALA A 175 4.67 20.52 -14.47
C ALA A 175 6.17 20.29 -14.68
N ALA A 176 6.71 20.68 -15.84
CA ALA A 176 8.12 20.54 -16.20
C ALA A 176 8.82 21.89 -16.17
N PHE A 177 10.07 21.95 -15.70
CA PHE A 177 10.87 23.18 -15.64
C PHE A 177 12.37 22.88 -15.76
N GLY A 178 13.17 23.89 -16.15
CA GLY A 178 14.63 23.78 -16.26
C GLY A 178 15.17 24.07 -17.66
N ALA A 179 15.84 23.11 -18.29
CA ALA A 179 16.57 23.27 -19.57
C ALA A 179 15.73 23.71 -20.79
N GLY A 180 14.40 23.63 -20.70
CA GLY A 180 13.46 24.07 -21.73
C GLY A 180 12.39 25.00 -21.15
N PRO A 181 11.43 25.44 -21.98
CA PRO A 181 10.27 26.18 -21.51
C PRO A 181 9.54 25.43 -20.40
N THR A 182 9.00 26.16 -19.42
CA THR A 182 8.13 25.55 -18.42
C THR A 182 6.89 24.99 -19.11
N GLU A 183 6.57 23.72 -18.88
CA GLU A 183 5.38 23.08 -19.44
C GLU A 183 4.41 22.75 -18.31
N LEU A 184 3.13 23.06 -18.49
CA LEU A 184 2.05 22.65 -17.62
C LEU A 184 1.09 21.77 -18.42
N ASN A 185 1.05 20.49 -18.08
CA ASN A 185 0.23 19.50 -18.78
C ASN A 185 -0.74 18.83 -17.81
N GLY A 186 -1.96 18.58 -18.27
CA GLY A 186 -2.77 17.48 -17.76
C GLY A 186 -2.32 16.17 -18.40
N PHE A 187 -2.63 15.05 -17.76
CA PHE A 187 -2.42 13.74 -18.36
C PHE A 187 -3.54 12.75 -18.02
N ILE A 188 -3.67 11.76 -18.90
CA ILE A 188 -4.36 10.50 -18.65
C ILE A 188 -3.37 9.39 -18.97
N GLY A 189 -3.29 8.39 -18.11
CA GLY A 189 -2.40 7.26 -18.27
C GLY A 189 -3.07 5.94 -17.95
N TYR A 190 -2.35 4.90 -18.33
CA TYR A 190 -2.62 3.52 -17.97
C TYR A 190 -1.38 2.98 -17.25
N GLN A 191 -1.62 2.33 -16.12
CA GLN A 191 -0.59 1.64 -15.35
C GLN A 191 -0.94 0.16 -15.23
N HIS A 192 0.05 -0.68 -15.48
CA HIS A 192 -0.09 -2.12 -15.41
C HIS A 192 0.67 -2.64 -14.19
N PHE A 193 -0.05 -3.09 -13.17
CA PHE A 193 0.54 -3.79 -12.04
C PHE A 193 1.00 -5.18 -12.46
N ALA A 194 2.27 -5.29 -12.88
CA ALA A 194 2.91 -6.55 -13.22
C ALA A 194 3.26 -7.37 -11.97
N SER A 195 3.52 -6.69 -10.86
CA SER A 195 3.68 -7.27 -9.53
C SER A 195 3.29 -6.24 -8.45
N THR A 196 3.40 -6.61 -7.18
CA THR A 196 3.23 -5.70 -6.05
C THR A 196 4.31 -4.61 -5.98
N TRP A 197 5.46 -4.79 -6.65
CA TRP A 197 6.59 -3.87 -6.61
C TRP A 197 6.92 -3.22 -7.96
N ALA A 198 6.47 -3.76 -9.08
CA ALA A 198 6.78 -3.25 -10.43
C ALA A 198 5.50 -2.84 -11.17
N VAL A 199 5.44 -1.56 -11.55
CA VAL A 199 4.27 -0.98 -12.22
C VAL A 199 4.72 -0.18 -13.45
N PRO A 200 4.87 -0.82 -14.62
CA PRO A 200 5.00 -0.10 -15.88
C PRO A 200 3.76 0.76 -16.15
N TYR A 201 3.95 1.92 -16.75
CA TYR A 201 2.87 2.83 -17.11
C TYR A 201 3.15 3.55 -18.43
N ALA A 202 2.08 4.08 -19.01
CA ALA A 202 2.10 4.93 -20.18
C ALA A 202 1.12 6.09 -19.97
N ARG A 203 1.52 7.31 -20.32
CA ARG A 203 0.66 8.51 -20.21
C ARG A 203 0.67 9.34 -21.47
N ALA A 204 -0.49 9.91 -21.77
CA ALA A 204 -0.67 10.95 -22.77
C ALA A 204 -0.74 12.32 -22.07
N LEU A 205 0.04 13.27 -22.56
CA LEU A 205 0.17 14.62 -22.01
C LEU A 205 -0.54 15.61 -22.93
N LEU A 206 -1.29 16.54 -22.34
CA LEU A 206 -1.92 17.65 -23.04
C LEU A 206 -1.93 18.90 -22.16
N GLY A 207 -1.49 20.04 -22.70
CA GLY A 207 -1.55 21.30 -21.98
C GLY A 207 -0.84 22.41 -22.73
N GLY A 208 0.05 23.14 -22.06
CA GLY A 208 0.78 24.20 -22.72
C GLY A 208 1.94 24.80 -21.96
N VAL A 209 2.57 25.78 -22.60
CA VAL A 209 3.69 26.55 -22.07
C VAL A 209 3.17 27.91 -21.57
N PRO A 210 3.23 28.18 -20.26
CA PRO A 210 2.91 29.50 -19.73
C PRO A 210 3.78 30.59 -20.36
N GLY A 211 3.16 31.68 -20.81
CA GLY A 211 3.86 32.80 -21.44
C GLY A 211 4.17 32.63 -22.94
N ALA A 212 3.75 31.54 -23.57
CA ALA A 212 3.86 31.40 -25.01
C ALA A 212 2.91 32.36 -25.77
N PRO A 213 3.28 32.81 -26.99
CA PRO A 213 2.38 33.63 -27.81
C PRO A 213 1.02 32.96 -28.06
N PRO A 214 -0.06 33.74 -28.26
CA PRO A 214 -1.38 33.20 -28.58
C PRO A 214 -1.34 32.19 -29.73
N GLY A 215 -1.96 31.03 -29.53
CA GLY A 215 -1.99 29.93 -30.51
C GLY A 215 -0.71 29.10 -30.62
N GLN A 216 0.38 29.51 -29.97
CA GLN A 216 1.66 28.78 -30.01
C GLN A 216 1.93 27.95 -28.76
N GLY A 217 1.20 28.18 -27.67
CA GLY A 217 1.43 27.52 -26.39
C GLY A 217 0.96 26.07 -26.28
N LEU A 218 0.22 25.53 -27.25
CA LEU A 218 -0.33 24.16 -27.16
C LEU A 218 0.78 23.11 -27.12
N ASN A 219 0.80 22.33 -26.04
CA ASN A 219 1.71 21.22 -25.84
C ASN A 219 0.96 19.89 -25.80
N PHE A 220 1.53 18.88 -26.43
CA PHE A 220 1.06 17.50 -26.36
C PHE A 220 2.27 16.57 -26.42
N GLY A 221 2.11 15.37 -25.86
CA GLY A 221 3.21 14.42 -25.77
C GLY A 221 2.79 13.12 -25.12
N GLY A 222 3.78 12.33 -24.76
CA GLY A 222 3.57 11.12 -23.99
C GLY A 222 4.82 10.72 -23.22
N GLU A 223 4.63 9.84 -22.27
CA GLU A 223 5.71 9.26 -21.48
C GLU A 223 5.40 7.79 -21.20
N LEU A 224 6.47 6.99 -21.20
CA LEU A 224 6.47 5.61 -20.75
C LEU A 224 7.38 5.53 -19.53
N GLY A 225 6.96 4.80 -18.50
CA GLY A 225 7.79 4.64 -17.32
C GLY A 225 7.53 3.36 -16.54
N LEU A 226 8.28 3.23 -15.45
CA LEU A 226 8.25 2.11 -14.53
C LEU A 226 8.36 2.64 -13.10
N LYS A 227 7.32 2.38 -12.31
CA LYS A 227 7.35 2.60 -10.87
C LYS A 227 7.87 1.36 -10.16
N LEU A 228 8.83 1.55 -9.25
CA LEU A 228 9.28 0.54 -8.30
C LEU A 228 8.73 0.90 -6.90
N CYS A 229 7.66 0.21 -6.48
CA CYS A 229 7.01 0.48 -5.20
C CYS A 229 7.85 -0.04 -4.03
N LEU A 230 8.06 0.82 -3.03
CA LEU A 230 8.84 0.53 -1.81
C LEU A 230 7.91 0.37 -0.59
N GLY A 231 6.79 -0.33 -0.80
CA GLY A 231 5.72 -0.46 0.19
C GLY A 231 5.05 0.88 0.51
N PRO A 232 4.76 1.17 1.79
CA PRO A 232 3.95 2.34 2.17
C PRO A 232 4.69 3.68 2.05
N LEU A 233 6.03 3.66 1.91
CA LEU A 233 6.85 4.87 1.88
C LEU A 233 6.71 5.65 0.56
N GLY A 234 6.38 4.98 -0.54
CA GLY A 234 6.32 5.56 -1.87
C GLY A 234 6.90 4.67 -2.95
N HIS A 235 7.44 5.28 -4.01
CA HIS A 235 8.03 4.56 -5.13
C HIS A 235 9.20 5.32 -5.77
N LEU A 236 10.13 4.58 -6.39
CA LEU A 236 11.04 5.15 -7.38
C LEU A 236 10.35 5.13 -8.73
N ASP A 237 10.60 6.15 -9.55
CA ASP A 237 10.03 6.25 -10.89
C ASP A 237 11.16 6.39 -11.92
N PHE A 238 11.05 5.69 -13.03
CA PHE A 238 11.96 5.80 -14.17
C PHE A 238 11.14 5.99 -15.42
N ALA A 239 11.40 7.07 -16.16
CA ALA A 239 10.57 7.39 -17.31
C ALA A 239 11.36 7.93 -18.49
N VAL A 240 10.83 7.71 -19.68
CA VAL A 240 11.26 8.34 -20.92
C VAL A 240 10.04 8.94 -21.62
N GLY A 241 10.17 10.19 -22.05
CA GLY A 241 9.06 10.93 -22.59
C GLY A 241 9.45 11.88 -23.70
N SER A 242 8.43 12.35 -24.40
CA SER A 242 8.56 13.36 -25.44
C SER A 242 7.30 14.23 -25.45
N SER A 243 7.49 15.54 -25.60
CA SER A 243 6.43 16.50 -25.86
C SER A 243 6.87 17.45 -26.97
N ARG A 244 5.94 18.27 -27.48
CA ARG A 244 6.25 19.30 -28.49
C ARG A 244 7.36 20.25 -28.04
N PHE A 245 7.44 20.59 -26.75
CA PHE A 245 8.44 21.52 -26.19
C PHE A 245 9.61 20.83 -25.48
N SER A 246 9.49 19.53 -25.18
CA SER A 246 10.55 18.66 -24.65
C SER A 246 10.66 17.38 -25.48
N PRO A 247 11.24 17.45 -26.70
CA PRO A 247 11.15 16.40 -27.72
C PRO A 247 11.82 15.06 -27.36
N LEU A 248 12.67 15.02 -26.33
CA LEU A 248 13.11 13.78 -25.70
C LEU A 248 13.67 14.09 -24.31
N HIS A 249 13.21 13.37 -23.31
CA HIS A 249 13.76 13.42 -21.96
C HIS A 249 13.71 12.06 -21.28
N ALA A 250 14.67 11.84 -20.39
CA ALA A 250 14.65 10.76 -19.41
C ALA A 250 14.46 11.35 -18.01
N SER A 251 13.86 10.60 -17.11
CA SER A 251 13.64 11.04 -15.74
C SER A 251 13.81 9.93 -14.72
N VAL A 252 14.27 10.32 -13.53
CA VAL A 252 14.26 9.50 -12.32
C VAL A 252 13.48 10.28 -11.28
N GLY A 253 12.44 9.68 -10.70
CA GLY A 253 11.54 10.31 -9.76
C GLY A 253 11.47 9.63 -8.40
N LEU A 254 11.13 10.43 -7.40
CA LEU A 254 10.75 9.99 -6.07
C LEU A 254 9.26 10.31 -5.88
N GLY A 255 8.46 9.26 -5.78
CA GLY A 255 7.02 9.33 -5.58
C GLY A 255 6.66 9.10 -4.12
N PHE A 256 5.78 9.93 -3.59
CA PHE A 256 5.25 9.85 -2.24
C PHE A 256 3.73 9.71 -2.26
N ASN A 257 3.21 8.91 -1.33
CA ASN A 257 1.77 8.80 -1.10
C ASN A 257 1.21 10.15 -0.61
N GLY A 258 0.11 10.62 -1.22
CA GLY A 258 -0.51 11.90 -0.91
C GLY A 258 -0.93 12.05 0.56
N LEU A 259 -1.28 10.95 1.25
CA LEU A 259 -1.60 10.99 2.68
C LEU A 259 -0.40 11.41 3.55
N PHE A 260 0.81 10.93 3.22
CA PHE A 260 2.02 11.32 3.94
C PHE A 260 2.31 12.81 3.79
N LEU A 261 2.05 13.38 2.62
CA LEU A 261 2.24 14.81 2.38
C LEU A 261 1.21 15.67 3.11
N LEU A 262 -0.05 15.25 3.17
CA LEU A 262 -1.06 15.91 4.00
C LEU A 262 -0.70 15.88 5.48
N LEU A 263 -0.19 14.74 5.98
CA LEU A 263 0.26 14.61 7.36
C LEU A 263 1.49 15.48 7.68
N LEU A 264 2.40 15.67 6.73
CA LEU A 264 3.55 16.58 6.87
C LEU A 264 3.14 18.05 6.80
N ALA A 265 2.12 18.39 5.99
CA ALA A 265 1.60 19.74 5.83
C ALA A 265 0.63 20.18 6.95
N ALA A 266 0.09 19.22 7.72
CA ALA A 266 -0.82 19.47 8.85
C ALA A 266 -0.09 19.77 10.18
N ARG A 267 1.23 20.01 10.14
CA ARG A 267 2.05 20.48 11.27
C ARG A 267 2.33 21.98 11.14
#